data_AF-A0A832GDY7-F1
#
_entry.id   AF-A0A832GDY7-F1
#
_cell.length_a   1.000
_cell.length_b   1.000
_cell.length_c   1.000
_cell.angle_alpha   90.00
_cell.angle_beta   90.00
_cell.angle_gamma   90.00
#
_symmetry.space_group_name_H-M   'P 1'
#
loop_
_entity.id
_entity.type
_entity.pdbx_description
1 polymer ?
#
loop_
_entity_poly.entity_id
_entity_poly.type
_entity_poly.pdbx_seq_one_letter_code
_entity_poly.pdbx_strand_id
1 'polypeptide(L)' 'TIPVVADLKEALGLDTLLIGFGLPDDRVHSPNEKFDLESLHGGARASASLYGRLTEIRGWVKATGQNVDVEGGKSSAPAS' A
#
# COMPACT_ATOMS: atom_id res chain seq x y z
N THR A 1 -16.14 -0.67 11.57
CA THR A 1 -14.72 -1.10 11.58
C THR A 1 -14.62 -2.47 10.98
N ILE A 2 -13.62 -2.73 10.13
CA ILE A 2 -13.33 -4.07 9.60
C ILE A 2 -12.37 -4.75 10.59
N PRO A 3 -12.78 -5.81 11.32
CA PRO A 3 -12.02 -6.34 12.47
C PRO A 3 -10.56 -6.67 12.15
N VAL A 4 -10.31 -7.25 10.97
CA VAL A 4 -8.96 -7.63 10.53
C VAL A 4 -7.95 -6.47 10.56
N VAL A 5 -8.40 -5.22 10.37
CA VAL A 5 -7.50 -4.05 10.44
C VAL A 5 -6.98 -3.83 11.85
N ALA A 6 -7.85 -4.00 12.86
CA ALA A 6 -7.46 -3.89 14.26
C ALA A 6 -6.52 -5.05 14.63
N ASP A 7 -6.87 -6.26 14.21
CA ASP A 7 -6.06 -7.46 14.47
C ASP A 7 -4.66 -7.34 13.86
N LEU A 8 -4.55 -6.83 12.62
CA LEU A 8 -3.26 -6.58 11.95
C LEU A 8 -2.42 -5.54 12.70
N LYS A 9 -3.06 -4.49 13.23
CA LYS A 9 -2.35 -3.46 14.01
C LYS A 9 -1.84 -4.03 15.33
N GLU A 10 -2.66 -4.82 16.03
CA GLU A 10 -2.27 -5.44 17.31
C GLU A 10 -1.15 -6.47 17.13
N ALA A 11 -1.29 -7.36 16.13
CA ALA A 11 -0.35 -8.45 15.92
C ALA A 11 0.99 -7.99 15.32
N LEU A 12 0.98 -7.00 14.41
CA LEU A 12 2.15 -6.62 13.61
C LEU A 12 2.63 -5.19 13.84
N GLY A 13 1.87 -4.35 14.56
CA GLY A 13 2.17 -2.93 14.73
C GLY A 13 1.99 -2.08 13.47
N LEU A 14 1.52 -2.67 12.36
CA LEU A 14 1.45 -2.03 11.05
C LEU A 14 0.17 -1.20 10.87
N ASP A 15 0.32 -0.01 10.31
CA ASP A 15 -0.83 0.74 9.79
C ASP A 15 -1.31 0.09 8.49
N THR A 16 -2.61 -0.16 8.40
CA THR A 16 -3.21 -0.91 7.28
C THR A 16 -4.05 0.02 6.41
N LEU A 17 -3.83 -0.06 5.10
CA LEU A 17 -4.69 0.56 4.10
C LEU A 17 -5.54 -0.53 3.44
N LEU A 18 -6.86 -0.36 3.47
CA LEU A 18 -7.79 -1.20 2.72
C LEU A 18 -8.16 -0.50 1.41
N ILE A 19 -7.95 -1.18 0.30
CA ILE A 19 -8.22 -0.67 -1.04
C ILE A 19 -9.14 -1.66 -1.75
N GLY A 20 -10.26 -1.16 -2.26
CA GLY A 20 -11.22 -1.94 -3.04
C GLY A 20 -11.72 -1.13 -4.22
N PHE A 21 -12.01 -1.82 -5.31
CA PHE A 21 -12.51 -1.23 -6.56
C PHE A 21 -13.90 -1.78 -6.95
N GLY A 22 -14.54 -2.51 -6.03
CA GLY A 22 -15.88 -3.03 -6.23
C GLY A 22 -16.92 -1.91 -6.24
N LEU A 23 -17.96 -2.09 -7.05
CA LEU A 23 -19.10 -1.21 -7.16
C LEU A 23 -20.24 -1.70 -6.27
N PRO A 24 -21.16 -0.80 -5.83
CA PRO A 24 -22.29 -1.20 -5.01
C PRO A 24 -23.20 -2.28 -5.63
N ASP A 25 -23.19 -2.41 -6.96
CA ASP A 25 -24.01 -3.36 -7.72
C ASP A 25 -23.30 -4.68 -8.06
N ASP A 26 -22.10 -4.92 -7.53
CA ASP A 26 -21.32 -6.14 -7.81
C ASP A 26 -21.92 -7.40 -7.17
N ARG A 27 -22.89 -7.26 -6.24
CA ARG A 27 -23.66 -8.37 -5.65
C ARG A 27 -22.77 -9.44 -5.02
N VAL A 28 -21.76 -9.01 -4.26
CA VAL A 28 -20.85 -9.90 -3.52
C VAL A 28 -21.66 -10.92 -2.72
N HIS A 29 -21.40 -12.21 -2.94
CA HIS A 29 -22.10 -13.34 -2.33
C HIS A 29 -23.58 -13.50 -2.71
N SER A 30 -24.02 -12.95 -3.83
CA SER A 30 -25.41 -13.05 -4.33
C SER A 30 -25.48 -13.52 -5.79
N PRO A 31 -26.63 -14.01 -6.27
CA PRO A 31 -26.77 -14.41 -7.67
C PRO A 31 -26.50 -13.26 -8.67
N ASN A 32 -25.81 -13.60 -9.76
CA ASN A 32 -25.26 -12.65 -10.73
C ASN A 32 -24.22 -11.68 -10.12
N GLU A 33 -23.41 -12.20 -9.19
CA GLU A 33 -22.17 -11.55 -8.78
C GLU A 33 -21.34 -11.22 -10.03
N LYS A 34 -20.88 -9.97 -10.11
CA LYS A 34 -20.06 -9.48 -11.22
C LYS A 34 -18.91 -8.63 -10.71
N PHE A 35 -17.98 -8.36 -11.60
CA PHE A 35 -16.99 -7.32 -11.40
C PHE A 35 -16.87 -6.50 -12.67
N ASP A 36 -16.86 -5.17 -12.53
CA ASP A 36 -16.82 -4.27 -13.68
C ASP A 36 -15.44 -4.28 -14.37
N LEU A 37 -15.41 -4.26 -15.70
CA LEU A 37 -14.16 -4.32 -16.47
C LEU A 37 -13.35 -3.02 -16.37
N GLU A 38 -14.02 -1.88 -16.22
CA GLU A 38 -13.34 -0.61 -15.94
C GLU A 38 -12.73 -0.64 -14.54
N SER A 39 -13.45 -1.16 -13.54
CA SER A 39 -12.91 -1.40 -12.20
C SER A 39 -11.72 -2.36 -12.21
N LEU A 40 -11.73 -3.40 -13.04
CA LEU A 40 -10.60 -4.33 -13.20
C LEU A 40 -9.36 -3.62 -13.75
N HIS A 41 -9.50 -2.94 -14.88
CA HIS A 41 -8.37 -2.25 -15.51
C HIS A 41 -7.90 -1.04 -14.69
N GLY A 42 -8.83 -0.28 -14.11
CA GLY A 42 -8.55 0.85 -13.24
C GLY A 42 -7.87 0.41 -11.96
N GLY A 43 -8.36 -0.64 -11.30
CA GLY A 43 -7.78 -1.22 -10.11
C GLY A 43 -6.36 -1.75 -10.33
N ALA A 44 -6.12 -2.43 -11.45
CA ALA A 44 -4.78 -2.88 -11.82
C ALA A 44 -3.79 -1.70 -11.98
N ARG A 45 -4.19 -0.64 -12.70
CA ARG A 45 -3.35 0.57 -12.86
C ARG A 45 -3.13 1.28 -11.53
N ALA A 46 -4.16 1.42 -10.70
CA ALA A 46 -4.07 2.05 -9.40
C ALA A 46 -3.12 1.28 -8.48
N SER A 47 -3.19 -0.06 -8.48
CA SER A 47 -2.32 -0.93 -7.68
C SER A 47 -0.85 -0.80 -8.11
N ALA A 48 -0.56 -0.85 -9.41
CA ALA A 48 0.80 -0.63 -9.92
C ALA A 48 1.31 0.78 -9.59
N SER A 49 0.46 1.80 -9.74
CA SER A 49 0.80 3.20 -9.42
C SER A 49 1.07 3.41 -7.94
N LEU A 50 0.34 2.71 -7.06
CA LEU A 50 0.54 2.78 -5.62
C LEU A 50 1.96 2.33 -5.25
N TYR A 51 2.40 1.17 -5.75
CA TYR A 51 3.76 0.69 -5.49
C TYR A 51 4.82 1.68 -5.99
N GLY A 52 4.65 2.24 -7.19
CA GLY A 52 5.53 3.29 -7.70
C GLY A 52 5.60 4.51 -6.78
N ARG A 53 4.44 5.04 -6.37
CA ARG A 53 4.35 6.19 -5.46
C ARG A 53 4.91 5.92 -4.08
N LEU A 54 4.74 4.70 -3.55
CA LEU A 54 5.33 4.32 -2.27
C LEU A 54 6.86 4.43 -2.29
N THR A 55 7.52 4.20 -3.44
CA THR A 55 8.98 4.40 -3.56
C THR A 55 9.41 5.87 -3.46
N GLU A 56 8.51 6.80 -3.75
CA GLU A 56 8.77 8.23 -3.71
C GLU A 56 8.57 8.83 -2.30
N ILE A 57 7.91 8.09 -1.40
CA ILE A 57 7.71 8.53 -0.02
C ILE A 57 9.05 8.56 0.70
N ARG A 58 9.62 9.77 0.80
CA ARG A 58 10.84 10.03 1.58
C ARG A 58 10.51 10.18 3.07
N GLY A 59 11.39 9.68 3.93
CA GLY A 59 11.37 9.99 5.38
C GLY A 59 10.74 8.94 6.30
N TRP A 60 10.35 7.76 5.79
CA TRP A 60 9.76 6.69 6.60
C TRP A 60 10.74 5.92 7.52
N VAL A 61 12.02 6.30 7.56
CA VAL A 61 13.06 5.62 8.36
C VAL A 61 13.12 6.09 9.83
N LYS A 62 12.46 7.19 10.22
CA LYS A 62 12.64 7.75 11.58
C LYS A 62 11.79 7.13 12.70
N ALA A 63 10.80 6.28 12.39
CA ALA A 63 9.85 5.80 13.40
C ALA A 63 10.20 4.45 14.05
N THR A 64 11.02 3.60 13.42
CA THR A 64 11.24 2.21 13.87
C THR A 64 12.56 1.99 14.63
N GLY A 65 13.39 3.02 14.81
CA GLY A 65 14.70 2.87 15.46
C GLY A 65 15.69 1.97 14.70
N GLN A 66 15.32 1.48 13.52
CA GLN A 66 16.19 0.73 12.61
C GLN A 66 16.50 1.61 11.40
N ASN A 67 17.75 2.08 11.33
CA ASN A 67 18.29 2.70 10.13
C ASN A 67 18.45 1.62 9.07
N VAL A 68 17.57 1.60 8.07
CA VAL A 68 17.83 0.88 6.82
C VAL A 68 18.32 1.93 5.83
N ASP A 69 19.63 1.93 5.60
CA ASP A 69 20.26 2.78 4.60
C ASP A 69 19.78 2.34 3.21
N VAL A 70 18.87 3.11 2.63
CA VAL A 70 18.56 2.98 1.20
C VAL A 70 19.62 3.79 0.44
N GLU A 71 20.84 3.24 0.38
CA GLU A 71 21.93 3.83 -0.40
C GLU A 71 21.66 3.68 -1.90
N GLY A 72 21.14 4.75 -2.49
CA GLY A 72 21.26 5.04 -3.91
C GLY A 72 22.34 6.09 -4.15
N GLY A 73 23.60 5.66 -4.23
CA GLY A 73 24.68 6.30 -5.00
C GLY A 73 24.97 7.79 -4.77
N LYS A 74 25.88 8.09 -3.84
CA LYS A 74 27.17 8.79 -4.07
C LYS A 74 27.81 9.10 -2.72
N SER A 75 28.82 8.31 -2.35
CA SER A 75 29.79 8.69 -1.34
C SER A 75 30.65 9.83 -1.89
N SER A 76 30.64 10.98 -1.22
CA SER A 76 31.70 11.98 -1.32
C SER A 76 32.36 12.10 0.04
N ALA A 77 33.66 11.80 0.10
CA ALA A 77 34.48 11.84 1.31
C ALA A 77 34.47 13.23 1.97
N PRO A 78 34.62 13.32 3.31
CA PRO A 78 34.70 14.61 3.99
C PRO A 78 36.02 15.31 3.63
N ALA A 79 35.91 16.59 3.28
CA ALA A 79 37.06 17.47 3.16
C ALA A 79 37.72 17.65 4.54
N SER A 80 39.05 17.67 4.51
CA SER A 80 40.00 17.87 5.62
C SER A 80 39.65 18.97 6.60
#